data_AF-A0A7R5KCK8-F1
#
_entry.id   AF-A0A7R5KCK8-F1
#
_cell.length_a   1.000
_cell.length_b   1.000
_cell.length_c   1.000
_cell.angle_alpha   90.00
_cell.angle_beta   90.00
_cell.angle_gamma   90.00
#
_symmetry.space_group_name_H-M   'P 1'
#
loop_
_entity.id
_entity.type
_entity.pdbx_description
1 polymer ?
#
loop_
_entity_poly.entity_id
_entity_poly.type
_entity_poly.pdbx_seq_one_letter_code
_entity_poly.pdbx_strand_id
1 'polypeptide(L)'
;FPPVYPGSSPIPFIPFPPFIPFPLFIPFIPIYPLSPIYPLSPHLPPFPRSSRFPPFLPVPPVSPGSPRFSWFPPFIPVPPVSPGSPRSSRFPPFLPVPPVDPCPPVSPPAPVTLDPLTSHPRLVLSRDRLSARWVYGAPEPPPAPERFQNVPCVLGLPEFRRGRHSWSVELSGDPFCAVGVSRGSLGRRDPPVFAPRGGVWALQRWGGGGRALTEPPTPLARLPRRLRVALDYEGGRVAFFDGEGGDTRPLFAFPRARFGGDALRPWFWLELGGINILP
;
A
#
# COMPACT_ATOMS: atom_id res chain seq x y z
N PHE A 1 -34.90 51.59 -31.74
CA PHE A 1 -34.82 50.38 -32.57
C PHE A 1 -33.36 49.96 -32.71
N PRO A 2 -32.91 48.84 -32.12
CA PRO A 2 -31.67 48.19 -32.55
C PRO A 2 -31.98 47.13 -33.63
N PRO A 3 -31.00 46.79 -34.51
CA PRO A 3 -31.23 45.97 -35.69
C PRO A 3 -31.33 44.48 -35.37
N VAL A 4 -32.23 43.80 -36.09
CA VAL A 4 -32.46 42.35 -36.07
C VAL A 4 -31.57 41.70 -37.12
N TYR A 5 -30.70 40.77 -36.71
CA TYR A 5 -30.01 39.85 -37.62
C TYR A 5 -30.88 38.59 -37.81
N PRO A 6 -31.19 38.16 -39.06
CA PRO A 6 -31.91 36.91 -39.29
C PRO A 6 -30.90 35.77 -39.54
N GLY A 7 -30.91 34.75 -38.68
CA GLY A 7 -30.11 33.54 -38.93
C GLY A 7 -29.73 32.74 -37.69
N SER A 8 -30.71 32.22 -36.95
CA SER A 8 -30.47 31.14 -36.00
C SER A 8 -31.75 30.34 -35.80
N SER A 9 -31.80 29.16 -36.40
CA SER A 9 -32.83 28.14 -36.18
C SER A 9 -32.90 27.78 -34.69
N PRO A 10 -34.10 27.66 -34.08
CA PRO A 10 -34.20 27.24 -32.69
C PRO A 10 -33.83 25.76 -32.57
N ILE A 11 -32.84 25.46 -31.72
CA ILE A 11 -32.51 24.09 -31.28
C ILE A 11 -33.72 23.57 -30.48
N PRO A 12 -34.26 22.37 -30.75
CA PRO A 12 -35.38 21.85 -30.00
C PRO A 12 -34.95 21.56 -28.55
N PHE A 13 -35.74 22.06 -27.60
CA PHE A 13 -35.63 21.75 -26.18
C PHE A 13 -35.89 20.26 -25.96
N ILE A 14 -34.86 19.51 -25.56
CA ILE A 14 -35.00 18.12 -25.11
C ILE A 14 -35.28 18.18 -23.61
N PRO A 15 -36.48 17.80 -23.13
CA PRO A 15 -36.74 17.78 -21.69
C PRO A 15 -35.88 16.69 -21.03
N PHE A 16 -35.23 17.03 -19.91
CA PHE A 16 -34.55 16.06 -19.05
C PHE A 16 -35.55 15.00 -18.57
N PRO A 17 -35.21 13.70 -18.58
CA PRO A 17 -36.07 12.70 -17.96
C PRO A 17 -36.16 12.95 -16.45
N PRO A 18 -37.29 12.62 -15.81
CA PRO A 18 -37.46 12.83 -14.38
C PRO A 18 -36.44 12.01 -13.58
N PHE A 19 -35.91 12.62 -12.52
CA PHE A 19 -35.01 12.01 -11.54
C PHE A 19 -35.67 10.75 -10.95
N ILE A 20 -35.11 9.57 -11.24
CA ILE A 20 -35.48 8.33 -10.56
C ILE A 20 -34.62 8.25 -9.28
N PRO A 21 -35.20 8.29 -8.07
CA PRO A 21 -34.41 8.10 -6.87
C PRO A 21 -33.93 6.64 -6.80
N PHE A 22 -32.62 6.45 -6.65
CA PHE A 22 -32.00 5.14 -6.42
C PHE A 22 -32.66 4.45 -5.21
N PRO A 23 -32.96 3.14 -5.26
CA PRO A 23 -33.46 2.44 -4.08
C PRO A 23 -32.35 2.31 -3.04
N LEU A 24 -32.72 2.53 -1.77
CA LEU A 24 -31.90 2.26 -0.60
C LEU A 24 -31.42 0.80 -0.63
N PHE A 25 -30.11 0.62 -0.77
CA PHE A 25 -29.47 -0.70 -0.67
C PHE A 25 -29.56 -1.15 0.81
N ILE A 26 -30.45 -2.09 1.10
CA ILE A 26 -30.52 -2.79 2.37
C ILE A 26 -29.38 -3.85 2.36
N PRO A 27 -28.47 -3.87 3.34
CA PRO A 27 -27.43 -4.88 3.38
C PRO A 27 -28.05 -6.24 3.75
N PHE A 28 -27.99 -7.19 2.82
CA PHE A 28 -28.30 -8.59 3.10
C PHE A 28 -27.32 -9.15 4.13
N ILE A 29 -27.85 -9.58 5.27
CA ILE A 29 -27.14 -10.42 6.25
C ILE A 29 -27.26 -11.87 5.75
N PRO A 30 -26.16 -12.60 5.48
CA PRO A 30 -26.26 -14.04 5.23
C PRO A 30 -26.58 -14.75 6.55
N ILE A 31 -27.81 -15.27 6.65
CA ILE A 31 -28.21 -16.22 7.70
C ILE A 31 -27.56 -17.56 7.34
N TYR A 32 -26.62 -18.03 8.15
CA TYR A 32 -26.07 -19.38 8.05
C TYR A 32 -27.18 -20.40 8.33
N PRO A 33 -27.31 -21.48 7.53
CA PRO A 33 -28.27 -22.53 7.84
C PRO A 33 -27.87 -23.27 9.12
N LEU A 34 -28.86 -23.37 10.01
CA LEU A 34 -28.87 -24.20 11.20
C LEU A 34 -28.45 -25.64 10.87
N SER A 35 -27.57 -26.17 11.71
CA SER A 35 -27.15 -27.58 11.75
C SER A 35 -28.35 -28.54 11.66
N PRO A 36 -28.25 -29.67 10.91
CA PRO A 36 -29.29 -30.68 10.97
C PRO A 36 -29.29 -31.35 12.34
N ILE A 37 -30.47 -31.34 12.96
CA ILE A 37 -30.85 -32.11 14.13
C ILE A 37 -30.96 -33.58 13.69
N TYR A 38 -30.16 -34.46 14.27
CA TYR A 38 -30.32 -35.90 14.09
C TYR A 38 -31.47 -36.41 14.98
N PRO A 39 -32.44 -37.19 14.45
CA PRO A 39 -33.47 -37.81 15.26
C PRO A 39 -32.90 -38.97 16.09
N LEU A 40 -33.31 -39.01 17.35
CA LEU A 40 -33.12 -40.13 18.29
C LEU A 40 -34.04 -41.31 17.92
N SER A 41 -33.64 -42.49 18.42
CA SER A 41 -34.43 -43.70 18.77
C SER A 41 -34.36 -44.93 17.81
N PRO A 42 -34.58 -46.17 18.30
CA PRO A 42 -33.85 -46.84 19.40
C PRO A 42 -33.72 -48.37 19.18
N HIS A 43 -32.59 -48.96 18.77
CA HIS A 43 -32.43 -50.43 18.87
C HIS A 43 -30.97 -50.87 19.11
N LEU A 44 -30.72 -51.40 20.31
CA LEU A 44 -29.64 -52.34 20.70
C LEU A 44 -30.24 -53.77 20.72
N PRO A 45 -29.49 -54.92 20.73
CA PRO A 45 -28.18 -55.21 21.37
C PRO A 45 -27.29 -56.24 20.57
N PRO A 46 -26.28 -56.99 21.11
CA PRO A 46 -25.51 -56.92 22.36
C PRO A 46 -23.95 -56.89 22.20
N PHE A 47 -23.30 -56.49 23.32
CA PHE A 47 -21.89 -56.47 23.80
C PHE A 47 -20.95 -57.67 23.41
N PRO A 48 -19.60 -57.69 23.70
CA PRO A 48 -18.91 -57.00 24.81
C PRO A 48 -17.40 -56.63 24.68
N ARG A 49 -16.88 -56.03 25.78
CA ARG A 49 -15.49 -56.04 26.32
C ARG A 49 -14.41 -55.25 25.54
N SER A 50 -14.04 -54.08 26.06
CA SER A 50 -13.15 -53.95 27.22
C SER A 50 -12.72 -52.48 27.41
N SER A 51 -12.90 -52.02 28.63
CA SER A 51 -12.47 -50.74 29.16
C SER A 51 -10.95 -50.66 29.26
N ARG A 52 -10.35 -49.57 28.75
CA ARG A 52 -9.03 -49.14 29.23
C ARG A 52 -8.82 -47.63 28.99
N PHE A 53 -9.49 -46.80 29.77
CA PHE A 53 -9.06 -45.42 30.03
C PHE A 53 -9.31 -45.09 31.51
N PRO A 54 -8.30 -44.65 32.29
CA PRO A 54 -8.51 -44.19 33.67
C PRO A 54 -9.13 -42.78 33.68
N PRO A 55 -9.78 -42.38 34.80
CA PRO A 55 -10.48 -41.10 34.90
C PRO A 55 -9.50 -39.91 35.10
N PHE A 56 -9.89 -38.76 34.56
CA PHE A 56 -9.20 -37.48 34.70
C PHE A 56 -9.06 -37.04 36.17
N LEU A 57 -7.90 -36.51 36.56
CA LEU A 57 -7.68 -35.83 37.85
C LEU A 57 -7.73 -34.29 37.65
N PRO A 58 -8.32 -33.52 38.57
CA PRO A 58 -8.35 -32.06 38.52
C PRO A 58 -7.02 -31.44 39.00
N VAL A 59 -6.57 -30.37 38.34
CA VAL A 59 -5.34 -29.63 38.67
C VAL A 59 -5.66 -28.45 39.60
N PRO A 60 -4.90 -28.19 40.69
CA PRO A 60 -5.10 -27.04 41.57
C PRO A 60 -4.59 -25.72 40.96
N PRO A 61 -5.11 -24.54 41.40
CA PRO A 61 -4.75 -23.26 40.81
C PRO A 61 -3.37 -22.78 41.27
N VAL A 62 -2.57 -22.24 40.35
CA VAL A 62 -1.25 -21.63 40.62
C VAL A 62 -1.38 -20.10 40.53
N SER A 63 -1.05 -19.41 41.63
CA SER A 63 -0.95 -17.94 41.71
C SER A 63 0.43 -17.42 41.25
N PRO A 64 0.55 -16.13 40.87
CA PRO A 64 1.59 -15.62 39.99
C PRO A 64 2.84 -15.11 40.74
N GLY A 65 4.02 -15.36 40.18
CA GLY A 65 5.26 -14.77 40.68
C GLY A 65 6.53 -15.25 39.98
N SER A 66 6.86 -14.61 38.84
CA SER A 66 8.21 -14.22 38.33
C SER A 66 9.40 -15.22 38.26
N PRO A 67 10.48 -14.94 37.52
CA PRO A 67 10.61 -14.26 36.24
C PRO A 67 11.21 -15.16 35.13
N ARG A 68 11.10 -14.66 33.91
CA ARG A 68 11.50 -15.25 32.63
C ARG A 68 13.00 -15.48 32.55
N PHE A 69 13.43 -16.68 32.15
CA PHE A 69 14.53 -16.91 31.19
C PHE A 69 14.57 -18.39 30.82
N SER A 70 14.12 -18.74 29.62
CA SER A 70 14.52 -20.01 29.00
C SER A 70 14.33 -19.97 27.49
N TRP A 71 15.49 -19.95 26.85
CA TRP A 71 15.80 -20.08 25.44
C TRP A 71 15.41 -21.48 24.94
N PHE A 72 14.29 -21.60 24.22
CA PHE A 72 14.01 -22.75 23.34
C PHE A 72 13.07 -22.33 22.19
N PRO A 73 13.39 -22.60 20.91
CA PRO A 73 12.42 -22.56 19.82
C PRO A 73 11.50 -23.80 19.87
N PRO A 74 10.27 -23.75 19.31
CA PRO A 74 9.33 -24.85 19.40
C PRO A 74 9.71 -25.97 18.42
N PHE A 75 9.94 -27.18 18.93
CA PHE A 75 9.88 -28.39 18.12
C PHE A 75 8.44 -28.59 17.65
N ILE A 76 8.22 -28.66 16.34
CA ILE A 76 6.92 -29.04 15.76
C ILE A 76 6.88 -30.58 15.70
N PRO A 77 5.87 -31.24 16.29
CA PRO A 77 5.73 -32.69 16.20
C PRO A 77 5.27 -33.10 14.79
N VAL A 78 5.99 -34.02 14.16
CA VAL A 78 5.58 -34.65 12.89
C VAL A 78 4.65 -35.83 13.22
N PRO A 79 3.46 -35.97 12.59
CA PRO A 79 2.61 -37.14 12.80
C PRO A 79 3.24 -38.42 12.21
N PRO A 80 2.97 -39.61 12.78
CA PRO A 80 3.56 -40.85 12.31
C PRO A 80 3.06 -41.19 10.90
N VAL A 81 4.00 -41.39 9.97
CA VAL A 81 3.71 -41.81 8.59
C VAL A 81 3.39 -43.31 8.59
N SER A 82 2.18 -43.66 8.14
CA SER A 82 1.78 -45.06 7.89
C SER A 82 2.66 -45.69 6.79
N PRO A 83 3.15 -46.93 6.95
CA PRO A 83 4.02 -47.57 5.96
C PRO A 83 3.16 -48.17 4.83
N GLY A 84 2.95 -47.42 3.76
CA GLY A 84 2.31 -47.98 2.56
C GLY A 84 1.81 -46.92 1.58
N SER A 85 2.71 -46.27 0.84
CA SER A 85 2.35 -45.52 -0.38
C SER A 85 3.57 -45.42 -1.32
N PRO A 86 3.36 -45.40 -2.65
CA PRO A 86 4.42 -45.63 -3.62
C PRO A 86 5.36 -44.43 -3.75
N ARG A 87 6.63 -44.75 -4.06
CA ARG A 87 7.69 -43.78 -4.36
C ARG A 87 7.26 -42.84 -5.49
N SER A 88 6.86 -41.62 -5.16
CA SER A 88 6.96 -40.47 -6.05
C SER A 88 7.43 -39.27 -5.24
N SER A 89 8.74 -39.18 -5.05
CA SER A 89 9.38 -38.02 -4.43
C SER A 89 9.32 -36.85 -5.39
N ARG A 90 8.36 -35.95 -5.20
CA ARG A 90 8.40 -34.61 -5.78
C ARG A 90 7.96 -33.54 -4.77
N PHE A 91 8.43 -33.68 -3.54
CA PHE A 91 8.48 -32.53 -2.64
C PHE A 91 9.63 -31.64 -3.11
N PRO A 92 9.39 -30.37 -3.48
CA PRO A 92 10.50 -29.45 -3.69
C PRO A 92 11.28 -29.35 -2.37
N PRO A 93 12.63 -29.31 -2.42
CA PRO A 93 13.40 -29.07 -1.20
C PRO A 93 12.92 -27.77 -0.58
N PHE A 94 12.70 -27.78 0.74
CA PHE A 94 12.37 -26.58 1.50
C PHE A 94 13.36 -25.47 1.13
N LEU A 95 12.90 -24.48 0.36
CA LEU A 95 13.69 -23.29 0.14
C LEU A 95 13.73 -22.57 1.49
N PRO A 96 14.90 -22.35 2.10
CA PRO A 96 14.98 -21.51 3.27
C PRO A 96 14.41 -20.15 2.88
N VAL A 97 13.31 -19.75 3.52
CA VAL A 97 12.82 -18.38 3.43
C VAL A 97 14.00 -17.51 3.88
N PRO A 98 14.56 -16.65 3.02
CA PRO A 98 15.65 -15.79 3.44
C PRO A 98 15.14 -15.00 4.65
N PRO A 99 15.96 -14.83 5.71
CA PRO A 99 15.55 -14.05 6.85
C PRO A 99 15.04 -12.71 6.33
N VAL A 100 13.79 -12.38 6.68
CA VAL A 100 13.28 -11.02 6.51
C VAL A 100 14.21 -10.19 7.39
N ASP A 101 15.20 -9.54 6.75
CA ASP A 101 16.17 -8.69 7.43
C ASP A 101 15.40 -7.82 8.43
N PRO A 102 15.80 -7.79 9.73
CA PRO A 102 15.16 -6.93 10.71
C PRO A 102 15.04 -5.52 10.16
N CYS A 103 13.88 -4.87 10.35
CA CYS A 103 13.69 -3.49 9.94
C CYS A 103 14.88 -2.66 10.47
N PRO A 104 15.60 -1.94 9.60
CA PRO A 104 16.75 -1.17 10.04
C PRO A 104 16.31 -0.12 11.08
N PRO A 105 17.19 0.25 12.01
CA PRO A 105 16.89 1.29 12.99
C PRO A 105 16.40 2.55 12.29
N VAL A 106 15.37 3.18 12.86
CA VAL A 106 14.71 4.37 12.33
C VAL A 106 15.78 5.42 12.04
N SER A 107 16.04 5.69 10.76
CA SER A 107 16.95 6.75 10.34
C SER A 107 16.44 8.10 10.83
N PRO A 108 17.32 9.09 11.08
CA PRO A 108 16.87 10.43 11.41
C PRO A 108 16.00 10.99 10.27
N PRO A 109 15.00 11.84 10.60
CA PRO A 109 14.22 12.55 9.59
C PRO A 109 15.14 13.36 8.67
N ALA A 110 14.99 13.19 7.37
CA ALA A 110 15.68 13.97 6.35
C ALA A 110 14.82 15.19 6.00
N PRO A 111 15.40 16.41 5.97
CA PRO A 111 14.67 17.62 5.59
C PRO A 111 14.37 17.56 4.10
N VAL A 112 13.10 17.34 3.74
CA VAL A 112 12.65 17.25 2.35
C VAL A 112 11.81 18.48 1.98
N THR A 113 12.09 19.05 0.81
CA THR A 113 11.30 20.17 0.24
C THR A 113 11.00 19.90 -1.23
N LEU A 114 9.96 20.52 -1.78
CA LEU A 114 9.57 20.40 -3.18
C LEU A 114 10.42 21.32 -4.06
N ASP A 115 10.83 20.81 -5.22
CA ASP A 115 11.65 21.54 -6.18
C ASP A 115 10.79 22.24 -7.25
N PRO A 116 10.68 23.58 -7.22
CA PRO A 116 9.89 24.34 -8.19
C PRO A 116 10.44 24.27 -9.62
N LEU A 117 11.70 23.85 -9.82
CA LEU A 117 12.29 23.71 -11.16
C LEU A 117 11.80 22.46 -11.87
N THR A 118 11.44 21.42 -11.09
CA THR A 118 10.95 20.15 -11.64
C THR A 118 9.43 20.09 -11.71
N SER A 119 8.74 20.94 -10.96
CA SER A 119 7.28 20.89 -10.81
C SER A 119 6.56 21.12 -12.13
N HIS A 120 5.54 20.29 -12.36
CA HIS A 120 4.59 20.51 -13.44
C HIS A 120 3.94 21.90 -13.33
N PRO A 121 3.77 22.65 -14.44
CA PRO A 121 3.08 23.95 -14.52
C PRO A 121 1.84 24.14 -13.65
N ARG A 122 0.94 23.14 -13.68
CA ARG A 122 -0.35 23.17 -12.99
C ARG A 122 -0.29 22.76 -11.52
N LEU A 123 0.89 22.41 -11.01
CA LEU A 123 1.09 22.17 -9.58
C LEU A 123 1.41 23.48 -8.87
N VAL A 124 0.54 23.85 -7.94
CA VAL A 124 0.78 25.00 -7.06
C VAL A 124 1.50 24.51 -5.81
N LEU A 125 2.72 25.01 -5.61
CA LEU A 125 3.53 24.76 -4.43
C LEU A 125 3.27 25.85 -3.38
N SER A 126 3.29 25.48 -2.10
CA SER A 126 3.29 26.47 -1.02
C SER A 126 4.60 27.24 -0.93
N ARG A 127 4.58 28.39 -0.25
CA ARG A 127 5.75 29.26 -0.08
C ARG A 127 6.89 28.57 0.67
N ASP A 128 6.56 27.71 1.63
CA ASP A 128 7.51 26.88 2.39
C ASP A 128 8.00 25.65 1.61
N ARG A 129 7.47 25.39 0.42
CA ARG A 129 7.77 24.23 -0.44
C ARG A 129 7.53 22.89 0.24
N LEU A 130 6.62 22.83 1.22
CA LEU A 130 6.25 21.59 1.89
C LEU A 130 4.95 20.99 1.35
N SER A 131 4.10 21.79 0.72
CA SER A 131 2.83 21.30 0.18
C SER A 131 2.69 21.57 -1.31
N ALA A 132 1.93 20.68 -1.95
CA ALA A 132 1.58 20.80 -3.36
C ALA A 132 0.20 20.24 -3.62
N ARG A 133 -0.49 20.88 -4.57
CA ARG A 133 -1.78 20.42 -5.09
C ARG A 133 -1.91 20.79 -6.56
N TRP A 134 -2.71 20.01 -7.27
CA TRP A 134 -3.08 20.33 -8.64
C TRP A 134 -4.14 21.44 -8.69
N VAL A 135 -4.03 22.33 -9.67
CA VAL A 135 -5.02 23.37 -9.93
C VAL A 135 -5.44 23.35 -11.39
N TYR A 136 -6.72 23.08 -11.62
CA TYR A 136 -7.33 23.15 -12.95
C TYR A 136 -7.43 24.59 -13.43
N GLY A 137 -7.13 24.81 -14.71
CA GLY A 137 -7.24 26.14 -15.34
C GLY A 137 -6.13 27.13 -14.97
N ALA A 138 -5.07 26.68 -14.29
CA ALA A 138 -3.91 27.52 -14.03
C ALA A 138 -3.17 27.86 -15.35
N PRO A 139 -2.73 29.11 -15.56
CA PRO A 139 -1.90 29.48 -16.71
C PRO A 139 -0.59 28.68 -16.72
N GLU A 140 -0.23 28.14 -17.89
CA GLU A 140 1.02 27.39 -18.03
C GLU A 140 2.19 28.34 -18.29
N PRO A 141 3.25 28.32 -17.46
CA PRO A 141 4.48 29.02 -17.76
C PRO A 141 5.19 28.36 -18.94
N PRO A 142 6.14 29.06 -19.60
CA PRO A 142 6.89 28.50 -20.71
C PRO A 142 7.60 27.19 -20.33
N PRO A 143 7.72 26.25 -21.28
CA PRO A 143 8.33 24.95 -21.02
C PRO A 143 9.81 25.12 -20.61
N ALA A 144 10.21 24.38 -19.58
CA ALA A 144 11.61 24.27 -19.16
C ALA A 144 12.05 22.80 -19.24
N PRO A 145 13.33 22.53 -19.57
CA PRO A 145 13.81 21.16 -19.77
C PRO A 145 13.76 20.30 -18.49
N GLU A 146 13.85 20.92 -17.32
CA GLU A 146 13.86 20.26 -16.02
C GLU A 146 12.45 19.91 -15.52
N ARG A 147 11.41 20.55 -16.07
CA ARG A 147 10.01 20.41 -15.64
C ARG A 147 9.37 19.17 -16.24
N PHE A 148 8.53 18.51 -15.45
CA PHE A 148 7.54 17.59 -16.02
C PHE A 148 6.50 18.37 -16.82
N GLN A 149 6.30 17.99 -18.09
CA GLN A 149 5.38 18.71 -19.00
C GLN A 149 4.05 17.97 -19.18
N ASN A 150 4.09 16.64 -19.18
CA ASN A 150 2.93 15.82 -19.54
C ASN A 150 2.34 15.03 -18.36
N VAL A 151 3.02 15.05 -17.22
CA VAL A 151 2.61 14.29 -16.02
C VAL A 151 2.58 15.19 -14.80
N PRO A 152 1.59 15.05 -13.91
CA PRO A 152 1.40 15.92 -12.75
C PRO A 152 2.38 15.55 -11.62
N CYS A 153 3.67 15.64 -11.92
CA CYS A 153 4.76 15.25 -11.04
C CYS A 153 5.56 16.44 -10.52
N VAL A 154 6.18 16.25 -9.36
CA VAL A 154 7.22 17.13 -8.82
C VAL A 154 8.24 16.28 -8.06
N LEU A 155 9.51 16.67 -8.10
CA LEU A 155 10.57 16.05 -7.30
C LEU A 155 10.83 16.83 -6.03
N GLY A 156 11.32 16.13 -5.02
CA GLY A 156 11.87 16.73 -3.82
C GLY A 156 13.37 16.98 -3.90
N LEU A 157 13.85 17.76 -2.94
CA LEU A 157 15.23 17.96 -2.55
C LEU A 157 15.41 17.46 -1.10
N PRO A 158 16.61 17.02 -0.69
CA PRO A 158 17.84 16.91 -1.48
C PRO A 158 17.87 15.67 -2.37
N GLU A 159 18.94 15.55 -3.15
CA GLU A 159 19.30 14.32 -3.87
C GLU A 159 20.09 13.37 -2.97
N PHE A 160 19.60 12.14 -2.82
CA PHE A 160 20.24 11.10 -2.02
C PHE A 160 21.13 10.22 -2.90
N ARG A 161 22.44 10.21 -2.60
CA ARG A 161 23.42 9.34 -3.28
C ARG A 161 24.02 8.26 -2.39
N ARG A 162 23.80 8.34 -1.07
CA ARG A 162 24.36 7.44 -0.05
C ARG A 162 23.51 7.48 1.23
N GLY A 163 23.71 6.49 2.10
CA GLY A 163 23.17 6.47 3.46
C GLY A 163 21.69 6.07 3.55
N ARG A 164 21.11 6.31 4.73
CA ARG A 164 19.72 6.01 5.06
C ARG A 164 18.97 7.28 5.39
N HIS A 165 17.80 7.45 4.79
CA HIS A 165 16.99 8.66 4.89
C HIS A 165 15.54 8.28 5.11
N SER A 166 14.84 9.07 5.91
CA SER A 166 13.40 8.92 6.08
C SER A 166 12.71 10.26 6.16
N TRP A 167 11.53 10.38 5.57
CA TRP A 167 10.68 11.56 5.69
C TRP A 167 9.23 11.14 5.78
N SER A 168 8.40 12.00 6.34
CA SER A 168 6.98 11.74 6.49
C SER A 168 6.16 12.68 5.59
N VAL A 169 5.10 12.14 5.02
CA VAL A 169 4.24 12.85 4.07
C VAL A 169 2.80 12.56 4.44
N GLU A 170 1.99 13.60 4.44
CA GLU A 170 0.55 13.51 4.63
C GLU A 170 -0.16 13.73 3.29
N LEU A 171 -0.91 12.73 2.87
CA LEU A 171 -1.74 12.75 1.66
C LEU A 171 -3.07 13.44 1.98
N SER A 172 -3.38 14.50 1.24
CA SER A 172 -4.60 15.31 1.39
C SER A 172 -5.46 15.28 0.12
N GLY A 173 -6.72 15.73 0.22
CA GLY A 173 -7.63 15.83 -0.92
C GLY A 173 -8.14 14.48 -1.45
N ASP A 174 -8.49 14.47 -2.74
CA ASP A 174 -9.09 13.34 -3.45
C ASP A 174 -8.09 12.20 -3.70
N PRO A 175 -8.58 10.98 -3.97
CA PRO A 175 -7.75 9.78 -3.89
C PRO A 175 -6.94 9.47 -5.16
N PHE A 176 -6.34 10.48 -5.78
CA PHE A 176 -5.45 10.32 -6.93
C PHE A 176 -4.15 11.08 -6.71
N CYS A 177 -3.28 10.45 -5.91
CA CYS A 177 -1.93 10.92 -5.65
C CYS A 177 -0.99 9.73 -5.39
N ALA A 178 0.30 9.93 -5.57
CA ALA A 178 1.33 8.95 -5.26
C ALA A 178 2.54 9.62 -4.63
N VAL A 179 3.22 8.87 -3.76
CA VAL A 179 4.41 9.30 -3.04
C VAL A 179 5.46 8.21 -3.06
N GLY A 180 6.72 8.60 -3.24
CA GLY A 180 7.83 7.67 -3.16
C GLY A 180 9.15 8.29 -3.52
N VAL A 181 9.96 7.51 -4.22
CA VAL A 181 11.32 7.84 -4.62
C VAL A 181 11.48 7.59 -6.11
N SER A 182 12.21 8.46 -6.80
CA SER A 182 12.57 8.25 -8.20
C SER A 182 14.06 8.46 -8.41
N ARG A 183 14.58 7.97 -9.53
CA ARG A 183 15.89 8.39 -10.03
C ARG A 183 15.86 9.88 -10.40
N GLY A 184 16.91 10.61 -10.05
CA GLY A 184 17.09 12.01 -10.45
C GLY A 184 17.14 12.17 -11.97
N SER A 185 17.65 11.16 -12.67
CA SER A 185 17.72 11.03 -14.13
C SER A 185 16.40 10.62 -14.80
N LEU A 186 15.30 10.44 -14.05
CA LEU A 186 14.00 10.06 -14.59
C LEU A 186 13.57 11.03 -15.72
N GLY A 187 13.08 10.49 -16.84
CA GLY A 187 12.63 11.29 -17.98
C GLY A 187 11.51 12.28 -17.61
N ARG A 188 11.53 13.47 -18.21
CA ARG A 188 10.59 14.57 -17.93
C ARG A 188 9.59 14.87 -19.05
N ARG A 189 9.87 14.37 -20.26
CA ARG A 189 9.13 14.69 -21.50
C ARG A 189 8.09 13.65 -21.84
N ASP A 190 8.48 12.38 -21.97
CA ASP A 190 7.54 11.30 -22.28
C ASP A 190 6.90 10.74 -21.00
N PRO A 191 5.68 10.18 -21.06
CA PRO A 191 5.07 9.52 -19.92
C PRO A 191 6.03 8.44 -19.39
N PRO A 192 6.61 8.61 -18.20
CA PRO A 192 7.57 7.65 -17.70
C PRO A 192 6.82 6.41 -17.21
N VAL A 193 7.48 5.26 -17.30
CA VAL A 193 6.98 4.03 -16.68
C VAL A 193 7.09 4.19 -15.17
N PHE A 194 5.96 4.36 -14.49
CA PHE A 194 5.90 4.47 -13.03
C PHE A 194 6.03 3.09 -12.39
N ALA A 195 7.24 2.56 -12.38
CA ALA A 195 7.62 1.31 -11.75
C ALA A 195 9.13 1.25 -11.48
N PRO A 196 9.63 0.28 -10.68
CA PRO A 196 11.05 0.11 -10.42
C PRO A 196 11.90 0.03 -11.69
N ARG A 197 11.36 -0.58 -12.75
CA ARG A 197 12.02 -0.67 -14.06
C ARG A 197 12.24 0.70 -14.71
N GLY A 198 11.28 1.62 -14.55
CA GLY A 198 11.40 3.02 -14.97
C GLY A 198 12.11 3.91 -13.94
N GLY A 199 12.61 3.34 -12.84
CA GLY A 199 13.33 4.07 -11.80
C GLY A 199 12.42 4.80 -10.81
N VAL A 200 11.20 4.31 -10.57
CA VAL A 200 10.24 4.86 -9.60
C VAL A 200 9.82 3.78 -8.60
N TRP A 201 9.92 4.08 -7.31
CA TRP A 201 9.47 3.23 -6.20
C TRP A 201 8.47 4.03 -5.36
N ALA A 202 7.18 3.78 -5.53
CA ALA A 202 6.14 4.60 -4.93
C ALA A 202 4.87 3.83 -4.56
N LEU A 203 4.13 4.38 -3.60
CA LEU A 203 2.76 3.99 -3.31
C LEU A 203 1.80 5.02 -3.90
N GLN A 204 0.73 4.53 -4.50
CA GLN A 204 -0.31 5.35 -5.11
C GLN A 204 -1.63 5.12 -4.38
N ARG A 205 -2.29 6.21 -4.02
CA ARG A 205 -3.72 6.23 -3.72
C ARG A 205 -4.47 6.32 -5.05
N TRP A 206 -5.40 5.40 -5.25
CA TRP A 206 -6.18 5.30 -6.49
C TRP A 206 -7.62 4.91 -6.16
N GLY A 207 -8.55 5.87 -6.25
CA GLY A 207 -9.96 5.64 -5.92
C GLY A 207 -10.16 5.21 -4.46
N GLY A 208 -10.85 4.10 -4.21
CA GLY A 208 -11.13 3.64 -2.84
C GLY A 208 -9.95 2.97 -2.11
N GLY A 209 -8.80 2.78 -2.75
CA GLY A 209 -7.71 1.95 -2.21
C GLY A 209 -6.30 2.48 -2.46
N GLY A 210 -5.32 1.65 -2.09
CA GLY A 210 -3.90 1.90 -2.35
C GLY A 210 -3.30 0.81 -3.23
N ARG A 211 -2.22 1.14 -3.93
CA ARG A 211 -1.38 0.16 -4.65
C ARG A 211 0.08 0.56 -4.62
N ALA A 212 0.97 -0.43 -4.58
CA ALA A 212 2.38 -0.22 -4.87
C ALA A 212 2.60 -0.24 -6.39
N LEU A 213 3.41 0.70 -6.87
CA LEU A 213 3.74 0.83 -8.29
C LEU A 213 4.78 -0.21 -8.70
N THR A 214 4.39 -1.49 -8.67
CA THR A 214 5.15 -2.63 -9.21
C THR A 214 4.67 -2.99 -10.62
N GLU A 215 5.32 -3.96 -11.26
CA GLU A 215 4.89 -4.52 -12.54
C GLU A 215 4.54 -6.01 -12.36
N PRO A 216 3.25 -6.39 -12.38
CA PRO A 216 2.06 -5.54 -12.36
C PRO A 216 1.87 -4.80 -11.01
N PRO A 217 1.00 -3.77 -10.92
CA PRO A 217 0.76 -3.05 -9.68
C PRO A 217 0.23 -3.96 -8.57
N THR A 218 0.81 -3.85 -7.37
CA THR A 218 0.42 -4.69 -6.23
C THR A 218 -0.65 -3.95 -5.41
N PRO A 219 -1.88 -4.47 -5.29
CA PRO A 219 -2.92 -3.84 -4.48
C PRO A 219 -2.56 -3.87 -2.99
N LEU A 220 -2.92 -2.80 -2.27
CA LEU A 220 -2.78 -2.68 -0.83
C LEU A 220 -4.16 -2.63 -0.19
N ALA A 221 -4.35 -3.36 0.91
CA ALA A 221 -5.62 -3.38 1.64
C ALA A 221 -6.01 -2.00 2.20
N ARG A 222 -5.00 -1.20 2.58
CA ARG A 222 -5.17 0.14 3.14
C ARG A 222 -3.96 1.00 2.79
N LEU A 223 -4.19 2.29 2.56
CA LEU A 223 -3.14 3.30 2.50
C LEU A 223 -3.50 4.46 3.45
N PRO A 224 -2.79 4.63 4.59
CA PRO A 224 -3.07 5.69 5.55
C PRO A 224 -2.88 7.10 4.94
N ARG A 225 -3.36 8.12 5.65
CA ARG A 225 -3.14 9.51 5.25
C ARG A 225 -1.70 9.94 5.46
N ARG A 226 -1.12 9.58 6.61
CA ARG A 226 0.30 9.80 6.87
C ARG A 226 1.12 8.58 6.51
N LEU A 227 2.14 8.79 5.70
CA LEU A 227 3.09 7.77 5.28
C LEU A 227 4.49 8.22 5.68
N ARG A 228 5.28 7.29 6.21
CA ARG A 228 6.72 7.47 6.33
C ARG A 228 7.41 6.71 5.20
N VAL A 229 8.23 7.42 4.42
CA VAL A 229 9.09 6.83 3.39
C VAL A 229 10.46 6.61 4.00
N ALA A 230 11.01 5.41 3.83
CA ALA A 230 12.38 5.09 4.23
C ALA A 230 13.18 4.60 3.01
N LEU A 231 14.35 5.21 2.82
CA LEU A 231 15.31 4.90 1.77
C LEU A 231 16.61 4.40 2.42
N ASP A 232 17.05 3.22 2.04
CA ASP A 232 18.38 2.68 2.34
C ASP A 232 19.14 2.56 1.01
N TYR A 233 19.96 3.58 0.69
CA TYR A 233 20.62 3.68 -0.61
C TYR A 233 21.59 2.52 -0.83
N GLU A 234 22.49 2.28 0.13
CA GLU A 234 23.48 1.21 0.07
C GLU A 234 22.83 -0.18 0.15
N GLY A 235 21.76 -0.30 0.94
CA GLY A 235 20.99 -1.53 1.03
C GLY A 235 20.07 -1.81 -0.17
N GLY A 236 19.94 -0.86 -1.10
CA GLY A 236 19.08 -0.99 -2.28
C GLY A 236 17.59 -1.06 -1.95
N ARG A 237 17.13 -0.46 -0.85
CA ARG A 237 15.76 -0.65 -0.33
C ARG A 237 14.97 0.64 -0.24
N VAL A 238 13.69 0.56 -0.62
CA VAL A 238 12.68 1.58 -0.39
C VAL A 238 11.49 0.93 0.30
N ALA A 239 11.11 1.45 1.45
CA ALA A 239 10.00 0.94 2.25
C ALA A 239 9.08 2.06 2.73
N PHE A 240 7.81 1.71 2.92
CA PHE A 240 6.75 2.62 3.31
C PHE A 240 6.11 2.11 4.59
N PHE A 241 5.91 2.99 5.55
CA PHE A 241 5.37 2.67 6.87
C PHE A 241 4.14 3.52 7.13
N ASP A 242 3.26 3.01 8.00
CA ASP A 242 2.18 3.80 8.55
C ASP A 242 2.78 4.95 9.39
N GLY A 243 2.46 6.18 9.03
CA GLY A 243 2.93 7.36 9.75
C GLY A 243 2.01 7.80 10.89
N GLU A 244 0.80 7.23 10.98
CA GLU A 244 -0.17 7.52 12.05
C GLU A 244 -0.02 6.55 13.22
N GLY A 245 0.36 5.30 12.94
CA GLY A 245 0.60 4.26 13.94
C GLY A 245 2.06 4.21 14.42
N GLY A 246 2.27 3.75 15.65
CA GLY A 246 3.61 3.38 16.15
C GLY A 246 4.13 2.05 15.60
N ASP A 247 3.47 1.47 14.59
CA ASP A 247 3.88 0.19 14.00
C ASP A 247 5.21 0.33 13.27
N THR A 248 6.09 -0.63 13.50
CA THR A 248 7.40 -0.72 12.86
C THR A 248 7.36 -1.60 11.62
N ARG A 249 6.22 -2.25 11.33
CA ARG A 249 6.04 -3.07 10.14
C ARG A 249 5.79 -2.17 8.91
N PRO A 250 6.49 -2.42 7.80
CA PRO A 250 6.23 -1.68 6.57
C PRO A 250 4.86 -2.06 6.02
N LEU A 251 4.11 -1.07 5.55
CA LEU A 251 2.94 -1.25 4.69
C LEU A 251 3.34 -1.95 3.39
N PHE A 252 4.50 -1.58 2.86
CA PHE A 252 5.07 -2.19 1.68
C PHE A 252 6.58 -1.94 1.63
N ALA A 253 7.35 -2.94 1.21
CA ALA A 253 8.76 -2.80 0.92
C ALA A 253 9.05 -3.32 -0.49
N PHE A 254 9.72 -2.51 -1.30
CA PHE A 254 10.11 -2.93 -2.63
C PHE A 254 11.24 -3.97 -2.57
N PRO A 255 11.28 -4.92 -3.52
CA PRO A 255 12.44 -5.79 -3.69
C PRO A 255 13.74 -4.98 -3.80
N ARG A 256 14.85 -5.56 -3.34
CA ARG A 256 16.16 -4.92 -3.44
C ARG A 256 16.44 -4.51 -4.89
N ALA A 257 16.78 -3.24 -5.07
CA ALA A 257 17.08 -2.65 -6.36
C ALA A 257 18.52 -2.15 -6.41
N ARG A 258 19.11 -2.16 -7.62
CA ARG A 258 20.39 -1.51 -7.88
C ARG A 258 20.14 -0.11 -8.40
N PHE A 259 20.59 0.89 -7.65
CA PHE A 259 20.44 2.29 -8.04
C PHE A 259 21.49 2.75 -9.06
N GLY A 260 22.57 1.98 -9.25
CA GLY A 260 23.52 2.21 -10.35
C GLY A 260 24.35 3.49 -10.23
N GLY A 261 24.47 4.05 -9.02
CA GLY A 261 25.16 5.33 -8.79
C GLY A 261 24.30 6.56 -9.10
N ASP A 262 23.08 6.38 -9.62
CA ASP A 262 22.15 7.48 -9.81
C ASP A 262 21.75 8.09 -8.47
N ALA A 263 21.59 9.41 -8.45
CA ALA A 263 20.93 10.08 -7.35
C ALA A 263 19.46 9.68 -7.28
N LEU A 264 18.96 9.49 -6.07
CA LEU A 264 17.54 9.30 -5.81
C LEU A 264 16.94 10.58 -5.25
N ARG A 265 15.69 10.87 -5.64
CA ARG A 265 14.95 12.04 -5.19
C ARG A 265 13.59 11.63 -4.67
N PRO A 266 13.06 12.29 -3.63
CA PRO A 266 11.64 12.19 -3.31
C PRO A 266 10.82 12.48 -4.56
N TRP A 267 9.75 11.73 -4.77
CA TRP A 267 8.93 11.80 -5.96
C TRP A 267 7.46 11.84 -5.56
N PHE A 268 6.72 12.73 -6.21
CA PHE A 268 5.31 12.96 -5.93
C PHE A 268 4.54 13.11 -7.24
N TRP A 269 3.37 12.49 -7.30
CA TRP A 269 2.42 12.59 -8.41
C TRP A 269 1.05 12.98 -7.86
N LEU A 270 0.43 14.01 -8.42
CA LEU A 270 -0.68 14.73 -7.80
C LEU A 270 -1.70 15.14 -8.87
N GLU A 271 -2.68 14.28 -9.16
CA GLU A 271 -3.69 14.57 -10.19
C GLU A 271 -4.93 15.24 -9.59
N LEU A 272 -5.56 14.59 -8.60
CA LEU A 272 -6.69 15.16 -7.84
C LEU A 272 -6.35 15.31 -6.34
N GLY A 273 -5.30 14.65 -5.87
CA GLY A 273 -4.84 14.74 -4.49
C GLY A 273 -3.86 15.88 -4.24
N GLY A 274 -3.52 16.04 -2.97
CA GLY A 274 -2.45 16.91 -2.49
C GLY A 274 -1.50 16.18 -1.55
N ILE A 275 -0.39 16.82 -1.25
CA ILE A 275 0.61 16.37 -0.27
C ILE A 275 0.98 17.50 0.67
N ASN A 276 1.35 17.13 1.89
CA ASN A 276 2.08 17.97 2.83
C ASN A 276 3.27 17.15 3.37
N ILE A 277 4.48 17.61 3.12
CA ILE A 277 5.70 17.05 3.72
C ILE A 277 5.76 17.54 5.17
N LEU A 278 6.02 16.63 6.08
CA LEU A 278 6.11 16.93 7.50
C LEU A 278 7.58 17.27 7.85
N PRO A 279 7.81 18.32 8.66
CA PRO A 279 9.15 18.75 9.06
C PRO A 279 9.85 17.74 9.98
#